data_AF-A0A810CP96-F1
#
_entry.id   AF-A0A810CP96-F1
#
_cell.length_a   1.000
_cell.length_b   1.000
_cell.length_c   1.000
_cell.angle_alpha   90.00
_cell.angle_beta   90.00
_cell.angle_gamma   90.00
#
_symmetry.space_group_name_H-M   'P 1'
#
loop_
_entity.id
_entity.type
_entity.pdbx_description
1 polymer ?
#
loop_
_entity_poly.entity_id
_entity_poly.type
_entity_poly.pdbx_seq_one_letter_code
_entity_poly.pdbx_strand_id
1 'polypeptide(L)'
;MWRCDQEAEREIFRSIKPRPEIQARIDAIYREHFEPYSVIGIHVRHGNGEDIMGHAPYWADTERALRQIYNAIDEARSLSHAKPVRAFLCTDSALVLEQVSVKFPDVFAIPKQFQAPQAGPLHHPALGAEGGFSALTEMYLLARCDTVIRFPPTSAFTRYARLFAPRVIEFDLNDPGRLILIEDNSQALMAS
;
A
#
# COMPACT_ATOMS: atom_id res chain seq x y z
N MET A 1 9.34 14.94 6.77
CA MET A 1 9.60 14.06 5.62
C MET A 1 10.46 14.81 4.60
N TRP A 2 11.28 14.11 3.80
CA TRP A 2 12.09 14.70 2.73
C TRP A 2 13.23 15.63 3.18
N ARG A 3 13.75 15.42 4.40
CA ARG A 3 14.85 16.22 5.00
C ARG A 3 16.06 15.36 5.39
N CYS A 4 16.12 14.14 4.89
CA CYS A 4 17.24 13.20 4.99
C CYS A 4 17.31 12.39 3.69
N ASP A 5 18.42 11.72 3.45
CA ASP A 5 18.55 10.80 2.32
C ASP A 5 17.83 9.46 2.59
N GLN A 6 17.74 8.63 1.53
CA GLN A 6 17.06 7.34 1.61
C GLN A 6 17.82 6.32 2.46
N GLU A 7 19.14 6.44 2.58
CA GLU A 7 19.92 5.46 3.37
C GLU A 7 19.68 5.67 4.86
N ALA A 8 19.60 6.92 5.31
CA ALA A 8 19.17 7.26 6.66
C ALA A 8 17.76 6.71 6.97
N GLU A 9 16.82 6.80 6.02
CA GLU A 9 15.49 6.19 6.20
C GLU A 9 15.57 4.66 6.33
N ARG A 10 16.38 4.00 5.47
CA ARG A 10 16.58 2.54 5.50
C ARG A 10 17.23 2.08 6.80
N GLU A 11 18.22 2.81 7.30
CA GLU A 11 18.90 2.52 8.57
C GLU A 11 17.92 2.53 9.75
N ILE A 12 17.01 3.51 9.80
CA ILE A 12 15.96 3.56 10.81
C ILE A 12 15.08 2.30 10.74
N PHE A 13 14.56 1.96 9.56
CA PHE A 13 13.69 0.78 9.43
C PHE A 13 14.40 -0.56 9.72
N ARG A 14 15.71 -0.63 9.55
CA ARG A 14 16.52 -1.81 9.89
C ARG A 14 16.86 -1.89 11.39
N SER A 15 16.98 -0.75 12.06
CA SER A 15 17.40 -0.67 13.47
C SER A 15 16.25 -0.80 14.47
N ILE A 16 15.02 -0.46 14.07
CA ILE A 16 13.83 -0.62 14.91
C ILE A 16 13.03 -1.87 14.49
N LYS A 17 12.45 -2.57 15.47
CA LYS A 17 11.58 -3.72 15.22
C LYS A 17 10.18 -3.48 15.79
N PRO A 18 9.11 -3.94 15.12
CA PRO A 18 7.78 -3.98 15.71
C PRO A 18 7.80 -4.75 17.03
N ARG A 19 6.89 -4.39 17.94
CA ARG A 19 6.71 -5.16 19.17
C ARG A 19 6.30 -6.62 18.86
N PRO A 20 6.62 -7.59 19.73
CA PRO A 20 6.36 -9.01 19.47
C PRO A 20 4.92 -9.32 19.03
N GLU A 21 3.92 -8.65 19.61
CA GLU A 21 2.51 -8.80 19.28
C GLU A 21 2.19 -8.36 17.83
N ILE A 22 2.79 -7.27 17.36
CA ILE A 22 2.62 -6.78 15.98
C ILE A 22 3.39 -7.70 15.02
N GLN A 23 4.60 -8.11 15.39
CA GLN A 23 5.43 -9.00 14.59
C GLN A 23 4.74 -10.37 14.39
N ALA A 24 4.18 -10.95 15.45
CA ALA A 24 3.44 -12.20 15.36
C ALA A 24 2.24 -12.11 14.40
N ARG A 25 1.51 -11.00 14.41
CA ARG A 25 0.41 -10.74 13.46
C ARG A 25 0.91 -10.65 12.02
N ILE A 26 2.00 -9.91 11.78
CA ILE A 26 2.64 -9.81 10.46
C ILE A 26 3.05 -11.21 9.97
N ASP A 27 3.72 -11.99 10.81
CA ASP A 27 4.25 -13.30 10.42
C ASP A 27 3.15 -14.34 10.17
N ALA A 28 2.03 -14.26 10.88
CA ALA A 28 0.88 -15.12 10.64
C ALA A 28 0.25 -14.83 9.27
N ILE A 29 -0.02 -13.56 8.98
CA ILE A 29 -0.61 -13.13 7.70
C ILE A 29 0.33 -13.43 6.54
N TYR A 30 1.63 -13.20 6.72
CA TYR A 30 2.64 -13.48 5.70
C TYR A 30 2.68 -14.97 5.34
N ARG A 31 2.73 -15.86 6.33
CA ARG A 31 2.71 -17.31 6.09
C ARG A 31 1.47 -17.78 5.33
N GLU A 32 0.30 -17.26 5.71
CA GLU A 32 -0.98 -17.67 5.11
C GLU A 32 -1.20 -17.09 3.70
N HIS A 33 -0.87 -15.81 3.50
CA HIS A 33 -1.30 -15.07 2.30
C HIS A 33 -0.17 -14.66 1.36
N PHE A 34 1.10 -14.71 1.80
CA PHE A 34 2.24 -14.21 1.02
C PHE A 34 3.21 -15.33 0.61
N GLU A 35 3.59 -16.24 1.51
CA GLU A 35 4.59 -17.27 1.20
C GLU A 35 4.30 -18.09 -0.07
N PRO A 36 3.05 -18.51 -0.35
CA PRO A 36 2.75 -19.29 -1.56
C PRO A 36 2.60 -18.45 -2.83
N TYR A 37 2.60 -17.12 -2.75
CA TYR A 37 2.16 -16.21 -3.83
C TYR A 37 3.22 -15.18 -4.19
N SER A 38 3.07 -14.58 -5.37
CA SER A 38 3.66 -13.28 -5.70
C SER A 38 2.59 -12.23 -5.41
N VAL A 39 2.86 -11.33 -4.47
CA VAL A 39 1.85 -10.42 -3.92
C VAL A 39 2.00 -9.02 -4.49
N ILE A 40 0.89 -8.54 -5.07
CA ILE A 40 0.71 -7.14 -5.45
C ILE A 40 0.08 -6.41 -4.26
N GLY A 41 0.84 -5.54 -3.61
CA GLY A 41 0.36 -4.66 -2.55
C GLY A 41 -0.31 -3.43 -3.15
N ILE A 42 -1.52 -3.11 -2.70
CA ILE A 42 -2.31 -2.01 -3.23
C ILE A 42 -2.65 -1.10 -2.06
N HIS A 43 -2.07 0.10 -2.05
CA HIS A 43 -2.43 1.09 -1.04
C HIS A 43 -3.27 2.20 -1.67
N VAL A 44 -4.50 2.32 -1.19
CA VAL A 44 -5.47 3.34 -1.61
C VAL A 44 -5.84 4.19 -0.40
N ARG A 45 -5.28 5.39 -0.34
CA ARG A 45 -5.63 6.41 0.66
C ARG A 45 -6.78 7.25 0.12
N HIS A 46 -7.99 6.96 0.60
CA HIS A 46 -9.18 7.73 0.31
C HIS A 46 -9.26 9.01 1.14
N GLY A 47 -8.71 9.00 2.36
CA GLY A 47 -8.82 10.11 3.32
C GLY A 47 -10.18 10.18 4.01
N ASN A 48 -11.21 9.50 3.48
CA ASN A 48 -12.52 9.36 4.11
C ASN A 48 -13.15 10.70 4.57
N GLY A 49 -12.92 11.77 3.80
CA GLY A 49 -13.36 13.15 4.09
C GLY A 49 -12.27 14.06 4.64
N GLU A 50 -11.08 13.54 4.93
CA GLU A 50 -9.89 14.35 5.26
C GLU A 50 -9.04 14.69 4.04
N ASP A 51 -8.57 15.94 3.96
CA ASP A 51 -7.51 16.35 3.03
C ASP A 51 -6.18 16.57 3.75
N ILE A 52 -5.54 15.46 4.15
CA ILE A 52 -4.19 15.48 4.70
C ILE A 52 -3.20 15.22 3.57
N MET A 53 -2.12 16.00 3.47
CA MET A 53 -1.05 15.86 2.46
C MET A 53 -1.53 16.04 0.99
N GLY A 54 -2.61 16.79 0.77
CA GLY A 54 -3.12 17.11 -0.58
C GLY A 54 -3.65 15.88 -1.32
N HIS A 55 -4.35 15.00 -0.60
CA HIS A 55 -4.91 13.78 -1.18
C HIS A 55 -6.28 14.01 -1.82
N ALA A 56 -7.03 15.05 -1.42
CA ALA A 56 -8.37 15.32 -1.97
C ALA A 56 -8.44 15.43 -3.50
N PRO A 57 -7.45 16.02 -4.21
CA PRO A 57 -7.48 16.08 -5.67
C PRO A 57 -7.53 14.72 -6.37
N TYR A 58 -6.99 13.65 -5.76
CA TYR A 58 -7.06 12.29 -6.31
C TYR A 58 -8.46 11.71 -6.29
N TRP A 59 -9.37 12.30 -5.50
CA TRP A 59 -10.74 11.83 -5.29
C TRP A 59 -11.80 12.82 -5.76
N ALA A 60 -11.39 13.92 -6.40
CA ALA A 60 -12.33 14.90 -6.98
C ALA A 60 -13.27 14.26 -8.02
N ASP A 61 -12.80 13.21 -8.70
CA ASP A 61 -13.59 12.36 -9.58
C ASP A 61 -13.41 10.89 -9.16
N THR A 62 -14.37 10.39 -8.36
CA THR A 62 -14.33 9.02 -7.82
C THR A 62 -14.29 7.95 -8.91
N GLU A 63 -15.04 8.13 -10.00
CA GLU A 63 -15.05 7.12 -11.07
C GLU A 63 -13.70 7.06 -11.77
N ARG A 64 -13.09 8.23 -12.04
CA ARG A 64 -11.75 8.29 -12.59
C ARG A 64 -10.73 7.67 -11.64
N ALA A 65 -10.81 7.95 -10.34
CA ALA A 65 -9.92 7.37 -9.34
C ALA A 65 -10.03 5.84 -9.30
N LEU A 66 -11.25 5.29 -9.33
CA LEU A 66 -11.47 3.85 -9.38
C LEU A 66 -10.93 3.24 -10.68
N ARG A 67 -11.18 3.85 -11.83
CA ARG A 67 -10.61 3.41 -13.12
C ARG A 67 -9.08 3.41 -13.08
N GLN A 68 -8.47 4.41 -12.47
CA GLN A 68 -7.03 4.50 -12.27
C GLN A 68 -6.50 3.36 -11.41
N ILE A 69 -7.13 3.10 -10.27
CA ILE A 69 -6.79 1.98 -9.39
C ILE A 69 -6.90 0.65 -10.14
N TYR A 70 -7.98 0.44 -10.90
CA TYR A 70 -8.18 -0.78 -11.68
C TYR A 70 -7.09 -0.97 -12.75
N ASN A 71 -6.80 0.08 -13.52
CA ASN A 71 -5.75 0.03 -14.53
C ASN A 71 -4.38 -0.28 -13.90
N ALA A 72 -4.07 0.27 -12.73
CA ALA A 72 -2.83 -0.03 -12.03
C ALA A 72 -2.75 -1.50 -11.57
N ILE A 73 -3.88 -2.07 -11.12
CA ILE A 73 -3.96 -3.49 -10.72
C ILE A 73 -3.78 -4.39 -11.95
N ASP A 74 -4.45 -4.08 -13.06
CA ASP A 74 -4.30 -4.82 -14.31
C ASP A 74 -2.86 -4.75 -14.84
N GLU A 75 -2.23 -3.57 -14.82
CA GLU A 75 -0.82 -3.38 -15.19
C GLU A 75 0.08 -4.25 -14.32
N ALA A 76 -0.08 -4.20 -12.99
CA ALA A 76 0.70 -5.00 -12.05
C ALA A 76 0.54 -6.51 -12.28
N ARG A 77 -0.68 -6.97 -12.59
CA ARG A 77 -0.99 -8.38 -12.91
C ARG A 77 -0.38 -8.83 -14.24
N SER A 78 -0.21 -7.90 -15.18
CA SER A 78 0.35 -8.18 -16.52
C SER A 78 1.87 -8.42 -16.50
N LEU A 79 2.55 -7.96 -15.44
CA LEU A 79 3.98 -8.19 -15.24
C LEU A 79 4.30 -9.68 -15.08
N SER A 80 5.56 -10.04 -15.29
CA SER A 80 6.04 -11.39 -14.96
C SER A 80 6.12 -11.59 -13.43
N HIS A 81 5.66 -12.75 -12.96
CA HIS A 81 5.64 -13.14 -11.55
C HIS A 81 6.16 -14.56 -11.38
N ALA A 82 6.92 -14.80 -10.30
CA ALA A 82 7.55 -16.10 -10.05
C ALA A 82 6.59 -17.16 -9.48
N LYS A 83 5.47 -16.71 -8.89
CA LYS A 83 4.46 -17.55 -8.23
C LYS A 83 3.06 -17.10 -8.68
N PRO A 84 2.01 -17.89 -8.37
CA PRO A 84 0.64 -17.43 -8.57
C PRO A 84 0.41 -16.05 -7.93
N VAL A 85 -0.26 -15.17 -8.66
CA VAL A 85 -0.46 -13.79 -8.24
C VAL A 85 -1.58 -13.70 -7.21
N ARG A 86 -1.38 -12.86 -6.19
CA ARG A 86 -2.42 -12.47 -5.24
C ARG A 86 -2.35 -10.97 -5.00
N ALA A 87 -3.49 -10.34 -4.76
CA ALA A 87 -3.55 -8.90 -4.52
C ALA A 87 -3.96 -8.59 -3.07
N PHE A 88 -3.19 -7.74 -2.40
CA PHE A 88 -3.38 -7.33 -1.02
C PHE A 88 -3.78 -5.86 -0.97
N LEU A 89 -5.02 -5.55 -0.54
CA LEU A 89 -5.55 -4.20 -0.48
C LEU A 89 -5.45 -3.61 0.94
N CYS A 90 -4.76 -2.47 1.03
CA CYS A 90 -4.74 -1.58 2.17
C CYS A 90 -5.48 -0.30 1.83
N THR A 91 -6.68 -0.15 2.38
CA THR A 91 -7.48 1.08 2.25
C THR A 91 -8.11 1.48 3.56
N ASP A 92 -8.43 2.74 3.68
CA ASP A 92 -9.18 3.38 4.75
C ASP A 92 -10.68 3.55 4.43
N SER A 93 -11.14 3.06 3.27
CA SER A 93 -12.51 3.23 2.78
C SER A 93 -13.21 1.90 2.51
N ALA A 94 -14.37 1.71 3.15
CA ALA A 94 -15.23 0.56 2.89
C ALA A 94 -15.73 0.53 1.44
N LEU A 95 -16.00 1.70 0.85
CA LEU A 95 -16.40 1.83 -0.54
C LEU A 95 -15.29 1.31 -1.48
N VAL A 96 -14.05 1.70 -1.22
CA VAL A 96 -12.91 1.22 -2.03
C VAL A 96 -12.76 -0.29 -1.91
N LEU A 97 -12.85 -0.83 -0.68
CA LEU A 97 -12.78 -2.27 -0.46
C LEU A 97 -13.86 -3.00 -1.26
N GLU A 98 -15.11 -2.54 -1.20
CA GLU A 98 -16.24 -3.12 -1.94
C GLU A 98 -16.00 -3.08 -3.45
N GLN A 99 -15.73 -1.89 -3.99
CA GLN A 99 -15.57 -1.67 -5.43
C GLN A 99 -14.38 -2.43 -6.02
N VAL A 100 -13.27 -2.54 -5.29
CA VAL A 100 -12.10 -3.32 -5.72
C VAL A 100 -12.39 -4.82 -5.63
N SER A 101 -13.04 -5.28 -4.56
CA SER A 101 -13.36 -6.72 -4.38
C SER A 101 -14.37 -7.23 -5.42
N VAL A 102 -15.33 -6.41 -5.83
CA VAL A 102 -16.28 -6.75 -6.90
C VAL A 102 -15.55 -6.93 -8.24
N LYS A 103 -14.59 -6.05 -8.54
CA LYS A 103 -13.84 -6.08 -9.80
C LYS A 103 -12.77 -7.18 -9.81
N PHE A 104 -12.16 -7.46 -8.66
CA PHE A 104 -11.05 -8.39 -8.49
C PHE A 104 -11.32 -9.34 -7.30
N PRO A 105 -12.04 -10.45 -7.51
CA PRO A 105 -12.50 -11.33 -6.43
C PRO A 105 -11.38 -12.02 -5.62
N ASP A 106 -10.17 -12.07 -6.15
CA ASP A 106 -8.98 -12.64 -5.51
C ASP A 106 -8.18 -11.63 -4.66
N VAL A 107 -8.63 -10.37 -4.61
CA VAL A 107 -8.11 -9.36 -3.68
C VAL A 107 -8.51 -9.72 -2.26
N PHE A 108 -7.55 -9.68 -1.34
CA PHE A 108 -7.81 -9.78 0.09
C PHE A 108 -7.39 -8.50 0.82
N ALA A 109 -8.04 -8.24 1.96
CA ALA A 109 -7.69 -7.18 2.88
C ALA A 109 -7.67 -7.74 4.31
N ILE A 110 -6.92 -7.12 5.21
CA ILE A 110 -6.96 -7.49 6.63
C ILE A 110 -8.27 -6.93 7.22
N PRO A 111 -9.08 -7.77 7.90
CA PRO A 111 -10.30 -7.29 8.54
C PRO A 111 -10.02 -6.15 9.52
N LYS A 112 -10.76 -5.06 9.38
CA LYS A 112 -10.68 -3.88 10.25
C LYS A 112 -12.00 -3.10 10.22
N GLN A 113 -12.15 -2.22 11.19
CA GLN A 113 -13.28 -1.31 11.25
C GLN A 113 -13.01 -0.08 10.39
N PHE A 114 -13.94 0.21 9.49
CA PHE A 114 -13.93 1.45 8.73
C PHE A 114 -14.71 2.53 9.47
N GLN A 115 -14.22 3.76 9.41
CA GLN A 115 -15.01 4.91 9.84
C GLN A 115 -16.11 5.21 8.81
N ALA A 116 -17.21 5.82 9.26
CA ALA A 116 -18.25 6.26 8.36
C ALA A 116 -17.71 7.27 7.34
N PRO A 117 -18.31 7.38 6.13
CA PRO A 117 -17.94 8.42 5.18
C PRO A 117 -17.94 9.80 5.83
N GLN A 118 -16.90 10.60 5.58
CA GLN A 118 -16.75 11.97 6.10
C GLN A 118 -16.65 12.09 7.64
N ALA A 119 -16.32 11.00 8.34
CA ALA A 119 -16.10 11.03 9.79
C ALA A 119 -14.85 11.82 10.24
N GLY A 120 -14.05 12.35 9.29
CA GLY A 120 -12.81 13.07 9.56
C GLY A 120 -11.66 12.12 9.93
N PRO A 121 -10.75 12.55 10.83
CA PRO A 121 -9.90 11.71 11.66
C PRO A 121 -9.69 10.23 11.34
N LEU A 122 -8.78 9.80 10.45
CA LEU A 122 -8.48 8.35 10.39
C LEU A 122 -7.85 7.83 11.68
N HIS A 123 -7.13 8.70 12.38
CA HIS A 123 -6.67 8.45 13.74
C HIS A 123 -7.70 8.98 14.73
N HIS A 124 -8.58 8.09 15.19
CA HIS A 124 -9.57 8.41 16.21
C HIS A 124 -9.19 7.78 17.56
N PRO A 125 -9.26 8.51 18.69
CA PRO A 125 -8.92 7.96 20.01
C PRO A 125 -9.69 6.68 20.38
N ALA A 126 -10.93 6.54 19.87
CA ALA A 126 -11.74 5.34 20.08
C ALA A 126 -11.16 4.06 19.49
N LEU A 127 -10.22 4.15 18.53
CA LEU A 127 -9.51 2.99 17.97
C LEU A 127 -8.37 2.51 18.88
N GLY A 128 -7.99 3.31 19.88
CA GLY A 128 -6.93 2.98 20.83
C GLY A 128 -5.61 2.56 20.15
N ALA A 129 -4.89 1.63 20.79
CA ALA A 129 -3.66 1.07 20.24
C ALA A 129 -3.90 0.20 19.00
N GLU A 130 -5.08 -0.43 18.87
CA GLU A 130 -5.40 -1.33 17.77
C GLU A 130 -5.41 -0.64 16.41
N GLY A 131 -5.86 0.61 16.33
CA GLY A 131 -5.75 1.41 15.10
C GLY A 131 -4.28 1.56 14.65
N GLY A 132 -3.38 1.80 15.59
CA GLY A 132 -1.94 1.88 15.33
C GLY A 132 -1.34 0.53 14.95
N PHE A 133 -1.75 -0.55 15.62
CA PHE A 133 -1.28 -1.92 15.32
C PHE A 133 -1.72 -2.36 13.92
N SER A 134 -2.98 -2.10 13.55
CA SER A 134 -3.49 -2.38 12.21
C SER A 134 -2.71 -1.61 11.14
N ALA A 135 -2.45 -0.32 11.36
CA ALA A 135 -1.67 0.50 10.44
C ALA A 135 -0.24 -0.05 10.26
N LEU A 136 0.45 -0.36 11.37
CA LEU A 136 1.81 -0.91 11.32
C LEU A 136 1.85 -2.29 10.63
N THR A 137 0.89 -3.17 10.91
CA THR A 137 0.80 -4.48 10.24
C THR A 137 0.71 -4.31 8.71
N GLU A 138 -0.19 -3.44 8.23
CA GLU A 138 -0.33 -3.16 6.80
C GLU A 138 0.92 -2.52 6.18
N MET A 139 1.50 -1.50 6.84
CA MET A 139 2.72 -0.84 6.37
C MET A 139 3.88 -1.82 6.16
N TYR A 140 4.08 -2.73 7.12
CA TYR A 140 5.16 -3.72 7.05
C TYR A 140 4.88 -4.83 6.04
N LEU A 141 3.62 -5.26 5.86
CA LEU A 141 3.26 -6.26 4.86
C LEU A 141 3.37 -5.70 3.43
N LEU A 142 2.99 -4.44 3.19
CA LEU A 142 3.18 -3.78 1.89
C LEU A 142 4.65 -3.79 1.46
N ALA A 143 5.59 -3.62 2.40
CA ALA A 143 7.02 -3.67 2.11
C ALA A 143 7.55 -5.08 1.79
N ARG A 144 6.73 -6.12 1.98
CA ARG A 144 7.04 -7.51 1.60
C ARG A 144 6.35 -7.97 0.31
N CYS A 145 5.65 -7.06 -0.38
CA CYS A 145 5.06 -7.33 -1.69
C CYS A 145 6.10 -7.28 -2.81
N ASP A 146 5.92 -8.09 -3.85
CA ASP A 146 6.75 -8.09 -5.06
C ASP A 146 6.51 -6.86 -5.94
N THR A 147 5.34 -6.24 -5.81
CA THR A 147 4.96 -5.00 -6.49
C THR A 147 4.03 -4.20 -5.60
N VAL A 148 4.25 -2.89 -5.50
CA VAL A 148 3.42 -2.01 -4.67
C VAL A 148 2.83 -0.89 -5.50
N ILE A 149 1.50 -0.79 -5.50
CA ILE A 149 0.74 0.30 -6.09
C ILE A 149 0.50 1.37 -5.03
N ARG A 150 0.89 2.61 -5.32
CA ARG A 150 0.78 3.74 -4.38
C ARG A 150 -0.24 4.77 -4.89
N PHE A 151 -1.43 4.78 -4.31
CA PHE A 151 -2.48 5.74 -4.65
C PHE A 151 -2.89 6.55 -3.40
N PRO A 152 -2.44 7.80 -3.23
CA PRO A 152 -1.45 8.50 -4.06
C PRO A 152 0.01 8.19 -3.65
N PRO A 153 0.99 8.49 -4.52
CA PRO A 153 2.42 8.35 -4.20
C PRO A 153 2.92 9.31 -3.10
N THR A 154 2.15 10.34 -2.77
CA THR A 154 2.49 11.30 -1.70
C THR A 154 2.26 10.74 -0.29
N SER A 155 1.52 9.65 -0.13
CA SER A 155 1.26 9.07 1.18
C SER A 155 2.52 8.47 1.81
N ALA A 156 2.87 8.96 3.00
CA ALA A 156 3.97 8.47 3.83
C ALA A 156 3.80 7.01 4.25
N PHE A 157 2.55 6.52 4.32
CA PHE A 157 2.22 5.17 4.74
C PHE A 157 2.95 4.10 3.92
N THR A 158 3.11 4.35 2.61
CA THR A 158 3.81 3.46 1.69
C THR A 158 5.29 3.78 1.52
N ARG A 159 5.85 4.71 2.32
CA ARG A 159 7.27 5.08 2.17
C ARG A 159 8.20 3.91 2.46
N TYR A 160 7.90 3.11 3.48
CA TYR A 160 8.65 1.89 3.78
C TYR A 160 8.60 0.92 2.59
N ALA A 161 7.40 0.68 2.04
CA ALA A 161 7.23 -0.16 0.86
C ALA A 161 7.97 0.39 -0.37
N ARG A 162 7.96 1.71 -0.60
CA ARG A 162 8.70 2.37 -1.69
C ARG A 162 10.21 2.17 -1.60
N LEU A 163 10.75 1.97 -0.40
CA LEU A 163 12.17 1.71 -0.20
C LEU A 163 12.50 0.23 -0.43
N PHE A 164 11.66 -0.72 -0.03
CA PHE A 164 12.03 -2.13 0.05
C PHE A 164 11.34 -3.07 -0.95
N ALA A 165 10.23 -2.66 -1.56
CA ALA A 165 9.57 -3.47 -2.59
C ALA A 165 10.38 -3.45 -3.89
N PRO A 166 10.52 -4.59 -4.60
CA PRO A 166 11.31 -4.67 -5.84
C PRO A 166 10.75 -3.80 -6.98
N ARG A 167 9.42 -3.65 -7.03
CA ARG A 167 8.72 -2.87 -8.05
C ARG A 167 7.68 -1.97 -7.41
N VAL A 168 7.54 -0.76 -7.92
CA VAL A 168 6.53 0.21 -7.49
C VAL A 168 5.81 0.76 -8.69
N ILE A 169 4.49 0.77 -8.63
CA ILE A 169 3.62 1.44 -9.60
C ILE A 169 2.99 2.64 -8.91
N GLU A 170 3.11 3.81 -9.53
CA GLU A 170 2.51 5.04 -9.04
C GLU A 170 2.12 5.98 -10.19
N PHE A 171 1.28 6.98 -9.90
CA PHE A 171 0.90 8.00 -10.87
C PHE A 171 1.91 9.15 -10.87
N ASP A 172 2.26 9.66 -12.05
CA ASP A 172 3.14 10.83 -12.16
C ASP A 172 2.49 12.03 -11.45
N LEU A 173 3.24 12.70 -10.58
CA LEU A 173 2.76 13.90 -9.88
C LEU A 173 2.52 15.06 -10.85
N ASN A 174 3.26 15.11 -11.96
CA ASN A 174 3.14 16.16 -12.97
C ASN A 174 2.12 15.80 -14.06
N ASP A 175 1.81 14.51 -14.22
CA ASP A 175 0.76 14.00 -15.11
C ASP A 175 -0.04 12.89 -14.41
N PRO A 176 -1.05 13.25 -13.60
CA PRO A 176 -1.82 12.27 -12.82
C PRO A 176 -2.57 11.22 -13.65
N GLY A 177 -2.63 11.35 -14.98
CA GLY A 177 -3.17 10.33 -15.87
C GLY A 177 -2.17 9.21 -16.22
N ARG A 178 -0.87 9.45 -16.00
CA ARG A 178 0.21 8.56 -16.41
C ARG A 178 0.64 7.65 -15.27
N LEU A 179 0.63 6.35 -15.53
CA LEU A 179 1.24 5.33 -14.67
C LEU A 179 2.75 5.26 -14.91
N ILE A 180 3.51 5.10 -13.84
CA ILE A 180 4.95 4.90 -13.83
C ILE A 180 5.24 3.59 -13.12
N LEU A 181 6.03 2.73 -13.76
CA LEU A 181 6.67 1.58 -13.13
C LEU A 181 8.11 1.96 -12.75
N ILE A 182 8.46 1.73 -11.49
CA ILE A 182 9.80 1.92 -10.95
C ILE A 182 10.31 0.56 -10.50
N GLU A 183 11.42 0.11 -11.07
CA GLU A 183 12.07 -1.14 -10.71
C GLU A 183 13.35 -0.84 -9.93
N ASP A 184 13.58 -1.58 -8.83
CA ASP A 184 14.84 -1.50 -8.10
C ASP A 184 15.90 -2.31 -8.86
N ASN A 185 16.72 -1.60 -9.65
CA ASN A 185 17.79 -2.18 -10.46
C ASN A 185 18.95 -2.77 -9.64
N SER A 186 18.86 -2.80 -8.31
CA SER A 186 19.92 -3.36 -7.44
C SER A 186 20.13 -4.87 -7.63
N GLN A 187 19.21 -5.61 -8.27
CA GLN A 187 19.49 -6.99 -8.73
C GLN A 187 20.37 -7.06 -9.99
N ALA A 188 20.45 -6.01 -10.81
CA ALA A 188 21.29 -6.01 -12.01
C ALA A 188 22.80 -5.85 -11.69
N LEU A 189 23.15 -5.28 -10.52
CA LEU A 189 24.54 -5.09 -10.11
C LEU A 189 25.17 -6.28 -9.36
N MET A 190 24.38 -7.29 -8.97
CA MET A 190 24.93 -8.52 -8.33
C MET A 190 25.10 -9.69 -9.31
N ALA A 191 24.77 -9.47 -10.59
CA ALA A 191 24.89 -10.46 -11.66
C ALA A 191 25.97 -10.10 -12.70
N SER A 192 26.80 -9.08 -12.45
CA SER A 192 27.90 -8.65 -13.31
C SER A 192 29.27 -8.92 -12.68
#